data_AF-A0A0U1P4Q2-F1
#
_entry.id   AF-A0A0U1P4Q2-F1
#
_cell.length_a   1.000
_cell.length_b   1.000
_cell.length_c   1.000
_cell.angle_alpha   90.00
_cell.angle_beta   90.00
_cell.angle_gamma   90.00
#
_symmetry.space_group_name_H-M   'P 1'
#
loop_
_entity.id
_entity.type
_entity.pdbx_description
1 polymer ?
#
loop_
_entity_poly.entity_id
_entity_poly.type
_entity_poly.pdbx_seq_one_letter_code
_entity_poly.pdbx_strand_id
1 'polypeptide(L)'
;MNFEIQKANMLAENIKGFVKYVQKSYENKNSSCLNIDKVYQIKLIMVEFQFQIIAAELLRINQFSWDEKNTLILVDRFRQGIDIIDEYVKRNYNDLFLFSPRIHTLKSLSKSLYKKESI
;
A
#
# COMPACT_ATOMS: atom_id res chain seq x y z
N MET A 1 -15.33 -1.75 -20.64
CA MET A 1 -14.75 -1.98 -19.30
C MET A 1 -13.52 -1.10 -19.17
N ASN A 2 -13.46 -0.19 -18.21
CA ASN A 2 -12.32 0.72 -18.07
C ASN A 2 -11.25 0.06 -17.18
N PHE A 3 -10.19 -0.46 -17.81
CA PHE A 3 -9.12 -1.19 -17.13
C PHE A 3 -8.38 -0.32 -16.11
N GLU A 4 -8.23 0.98 -16.34
CA GLU A 4 -7.51 1.86 -15.40
C GLU A 4 -8.30 2.08 -14.11
N ILE A 5 -9.62 2.25 -14.21
CA ILE A 5 -10.51 2.28 -13.04
C ILE A 5 -10.37 0.98 -12.22
N GLN A 6 -10.34 -0.18 -12.89
CA GLN A 6 -10.20 -1.45 -12.19
C GLN A 6 -8.87 -1.58 -11.46
N LYS A 7 -7.76 -1.20 -12.10
CA LYS A 7 -6.44 -1.19 -11.46
C LYS A 7 -6.41 -0.25 -10.26
N ALA A 8 -6.95 0.96 -10.39
CA ALA A 8 -6.97 1.95 -9.32
C ALA A 8 -7.80 1.48 -8.12
N ASN A 9 -8.99 0.93 -8.37
CA ASN A 9 -9.84 0.35 -7.33
C ASN A 9 -9.18 -0.88 -6.68
N MET A 10 -8.52 -1.72 -7.46
CA MET A 10 -7.77 -2.88 -6.95
C MET A 10 -6.59 -2.45 -6.06
N LEU A 11 -5.84 -1.41 -6.46
CA LEU A 11 -4.80 -0.83 -5.63
C LEU A 11 -5.38 -0.31 -4.31
N ALA A 12 -6.45 0.49 -4.37
CA ALA A 12 -7.08 1.06 -3.19
C ALA A 12 -7.57 0.01 -2.19
N GLU A 13 -8.23 -1.05 -2.66
CA GLU A 13 -8.68 -2.14 -1.79
C GLU A 13 -7.50 -2.93 -1.20
N ASN A 14 -6.41 -3.13 -1.95
CA ASN A 14 -5.19 -3.73 -1.40
C ASN A 14 -4.51 -2.84 -0.35
N ILE A 15 -4.52 -1.51 -0.52
CA ILE A 15 -4.00 -0.57 0.49
C ILE A 15 -4.83 -0.68 1.76
N LYS A 16 -6.17 -0.64 1.67
CA LYS A 16 -7.05 -0.85 2.83
C LYS A 16 -6.80 -2.20 3.51
N GLY A 17 -6.65 -3.26 2.72
CA GLY A 17 -6.35 -4.60 3.22
C GLY A 17 -5.02 -4.66 3.96
N PHE A 18 -3.99 -3.98 3.45
CA PHE A 18 -2.69 -3.90 4.09
C PHE A 18 -2.73 -3.11 5.40
N VAL A 19 -3.45 -1.97 5.44
CA VAL A 19 -3.68 -1.23 6.68
C VAL A 19 -4.35 -2.07 7.75
N LYS A 20 -5.43 -2.79 7.39
CA LYS A 20 -6.11 -3.70 8.31
C LYS A 20 -5.19 -4.83 8.77
N TYR A 21 -4.36 -5.35 7.88
CA TYR A 21 -3.41 -6.41 8.20
C TYR A 21 -2.37 -5.94 9.23
N VAL A 22 -1.71 -4.80 8.99
CA VAL A 22 -0.73 -4.22 9.92
C VAL A 22 -1.36 -3.90 11.28
N GLN A 23 -2.57 -3.33 11.29
CA GLN A 23 -3.28 -3.06 12.55
C GLN A 23 -3.55 -4.34 13.33
N LYS A 24 -4.07 -5.39 12.68
CA LYS A 24 -4.33 -6.68 13.33
C LYS A 24 -3.05 -7.35 13.82
N SER A 25 -1.97 -7.26 13.05
CA SER A 25 -0.66 -7.78 13.47
C SER A 25 -0.12 -7.09 14.72
N TYR A 26 -0.39 -5.78 14.88
CA TYR A 26 -0.02 -5.03 16.08
C TYR A 26 -0.91 -5.35 17.29
N GLU A 27 -2.23 -5.46 17.10
CA GLU A 27 -3.19 -5.73 18.18
C GLU A 27 -3.09 -7.16 18.71
N ASN A 28 -2.80 -8.12 17.82
CA ASN A 28 -2.79 -9.54 18.16
C ASN A 28 -1.43 -9.96 18.72
N LYS A 29 -1.17 -9.53 19.97
CA LYS A 29 0.06 -9.79 20.74
C LYS A 29 0.40 -11.28 20.93
N ASN A 30 -0.53 -12.19 20.62
CA ASN A 30 -0.38 -13.63 20.79
C ASN A 30 0.32 -14.32 19.60
N SER A 31 0.71 -13.57 18.56
CA SER A 31 1.53 -14.13 17.47
C SER A 31 3.00 -14.07 17.85
N SER A 32 3.51 -15.15 18.45
CA SER A 32 4.91 -15.33 18.92
C SER A 32 5.99 -15.15 17.82
N CYS A 33 5.59 -14.83 16.59
CA CYS A 33 6.43 -14.77 15.41
C CYS A 33 6.76 -13.32 14.96
N LEU A 34 6.12 -12.29 15.53
CA LEU A 34 6.30 -10.90 15.08
C LEU A 34 6.88 -10.01 16.18
N ASN A 35 7.91 -9.24 15.82
CA ASN A 35 8.42 -8.16 16.67
C ASN A 35 7.45 -6.96 16.60
N ILE A 36 6.68 -6.75 17.68
CA ILE A 36 5.60 -5.76 17.74
C ILE A 36 6.11 -4.33 17.52
N ASP A 37 7.27 -3.97 18.08
CA ASP A 37 7.85 -2.64 17.92
C ASP A 37 8.17 -2.37 16.45
N LYS A 38 8.65 -3.39 15.74
CA LYS A 38 8.93 -3.26 14.30
C LYS A 38 7.66 -3.16 13.47
N VAL A 39 6.59 -3.87 13.83
CA VAL A 39 5.27 -3.73 13.19
C VAL A 39 4.69 -2.34 13.46
N TYR A 40 4.87 -1.81 14.67
CA TYR A 40 4.43 -0.47 15.04
C TYR A 40 5.13 0.59 14.18
N GLN A 41 6.42 0.42 13.87
CA GLN A 41 7.11 1.32 12.95
C GLN A 41 6.47 1.36 11.55
N ILE A 42 6.07 0.20 11.00
CA ILE A 42 5.33 0.14 9.73
C ILE A 42 4.03 0.94 9.86
N LYS A 43 3.28 0.74 10.96
CA LYS A 43 2.04 1.46 11.21
C LYS A 43 2.24 2.98 11.25
N LEU A 44 3.30 3.46 11.90
CA LEU A 44 3.61 4.90 11.95
C LEU A 44 3.88 5.49 10.56
N ILE A 45 4.67 4.81 9.73
CA ILE A 45 4.93 5.23 8.35
C ILE A 45 3.61 5.30 7.56
N MET A 46 2.72 4.32 7.73
CA MET A 46 1.43 4.32 7.02
C MET A 46 0.51 5.48 7.45
N VAL A 47 0.60 5.91 8.72
CA VAL A 47 -0.13 7.08 9.23
C VAL A 47 0.48 8.36 8.65
N GLU A 48 1.80 8.51 8.66
CA GLU A 48 2.52 9.65 8.10
C GLU A 48 2.19 9.86 6.61
N PHE A 49 2.20 8.79 5.83
CA PHE A 49 1.85 8.81 4.40
C PHE A 49 0.35 8.69 4.13
N GLN A 50 -0.50 8.70 5.16
CA GLN A 50 -1.96 8.76 5.05
C GLN A 50 -2.59 7.65 4.19
N PHE A 51 -2.11 6.41 4.30
CA PHE A 51 -2.55 5.30 3.43
C PHE A 51 -4.07 5.08 3.40
N GLN A 52 -4.75 5.24 4.54
CA GLN A 52 -6.21 5.11 4.61
C GLN A 52 -6.93 6.18 3.77
N ILE A 53 -6.46 7.44 3.86
CA ILE A 53 -7.05 8.56 3.12
C ILE A 53 -6.79 8.37 1.62
N ILE A 54 -5.56 8.00 1.24
CA ILE A 54 -5.21 7.72 -0.16
C ILE A 54 -6.13 6.63 -0.73
N ALA A 55 -6.33 5.53 -0.02
CA ALA A 55 -7.18 4.45 -0.50
C ALA A 55 -8.65 4.86 -0.63
N ALA A 56 -9.17 5.63 0.32
CA ALA A 56 -10.54 6.15 0.24
C ALA A 56 -10.69 7.09 -0.96
N GLU A 57 -9.72 7.97 -1.17
CA GLU A 57 -9.75 8.96 -2.23
C GLU A 57 -9.60 8.34 -3.62
N LEU A 58 -8.71 7.34 -3.77
CA LEU A 58 -8.55 6.59 -5.02
C LEU A 58 -9.87 5.96 -5.48
N LEU A 59 -10.66 5.41 -4.55
CA LEU A 59 -11.98 4.85 -4.86
C LEU A 59 -12.99 5.95 -5.19
N ARG A 60 -12.98 7.05 -4.44
CA ARG A 60 -13.93 8.16 -4.62
C ARG A 60 -13.80 8.80 -5.98
N ILE A 61 -12.58 9.15 -6.40
CA ILE A 61 -12.34 9.86 -7.66
C ILE A 61 -12.52 8.96 -8.89
N ASN A 62 -12.29 7.64 -8.72
CA ASN A 62 -12.42 6.67 -9.81
C ASN A 62 -13.73 5.86 -9.78
N GLN A 63 -14.71 6.26 -8.97
CA GLN A 63 -15.96 5.49 -8.80
C GLN A 63 -16.77 5.40 -10.10
N PHE A 64 -16.80 6.50 -10.87
CA PHE A 64 -17.65 6.63 -12.07
C PHE A 64 -16.84 6.89 -13.35
N SER A 65 -15.72 7.58 -13.25
CA SER A 65 -14.88 7.99 -14.38
C SER A 65 -13.40 7.91 -14.01
N TRP A 66 -12.55 7.73 -15.01
CA TRP A 66 -11.10 7.71 -14.81
C TRP A 66 -10.57 9.15 -14.62
N ASP A 67 -9.98 9.43 -13.47
CA ASP A 67 -9.30 10.70 -13.18
C ASP A 67 -7.78 10.47 -13.14
N GLU A 68 -7.14 10.50 -14.32
CA GLU A 68 -5.72 10.17 -14.48
C GLU A 68 -4.82 11.05 -13.60
N LYS A 69 -5.02 12.37 -13.65
CA LYS A 69 -4.15 13.34 -12.99
C LYS A 69 -4.18 13.16 -11.48
N ASN A 70 -5.36 13.14 -10.88
CA ASN A 70 -5.47 13.02 -9.42
C ASN A 70 -5.11 11.62 -8.95
N THR A 71 -5.40 10.58 -9.75
CA THR A 71 -4.98 9.22 -9.43
C THR A 71 -3.47 9.09 -9.36
N LEU A 72 -2.74 9.57 -10.38
CA LEU A 72 -1.28 9.44 -10.40
C LEU A 72 -0.62 10.21 -9.24
N ILE A 73 -1.14 11.37 -8.84
CA ILE A 73 -0.66 12.10 -7.65
C ILE A 73 -0.81 11.27 -6.37
N LEU A 74 -1.97 10.63 -6.19
CA LEU A 74 -2.23 9.77 -5.03
C LEU A 74 -1.34 8.53 -5.03
N VAL A 75 -1.10 7.95 -6.22
CA VAL A 75 -0.22 6.79 -6.40
C VAL A 75 1.23 7.17 -6.11
N ASP A 76 1.73 8.31 -6.58
CA ASP A 76 3.08 8.79 -6.29
C ASP A 76 3.29 8.95 -4.78
N ARG A 77 2.34 9.57 -4.09
CA ARG A 77 2.40 9.74 -2.63
C ARG A 77 2.38 8.39 -1.90
N PHE A 78 1.56 7.46 -2.34
CA PHE A 78 1.53 6.10 -1.80
C PHE A 78 2.88 5.38 -2.02
N ARG A 79 3.46 5.53 -3.21
CA ARG A 79 4.75 4.91 -3.58
C ARG A 79 5.89 5.37 -2.67
N GLN A 80 5.94 6.66 -2.34
CA GLN A 80 6.93 7.18 -1.39
C GLN A 80 6.86 6.44 -0.04
N GLY A 81 5.66 6.25 0.49
CA GLY A 81 5.49 5.54 1.77
C GLY A 81 5.77 4.04 1.67
N ILE A 82 5.30 3.36 0.62
CA ILE A 82 5.48 1.90 0.50
C ILE A 82 6.93 1.53 0.19
N ASP A 83 7.70 2.41 -0.47
CA ASP A 83 9.12 2.18 -0.73
C ASP A 83 9.94 2.28 0.57
N ILE A 84 9.61 3.21 1.47
CA ILE A 84 10.22 3.28 2.81
C ILE A 84 9.89 2.01 3.62
N ILE A 85 8.62 1.56 3.58
CA ILE A 85 8.20 0.32 4.25
C ILE A 85 8.95 -0.89 3.67
N ASP A 86 9.08 -0.98 2.35
CA ASP A 86 9.79 -2.08 1.66
C ASP A 86 11.26 -2.14 2.10
N GLU A 87 11.96 -1.00 2.12
CA GLU A 87 13.34 -0.94 2.61
C GLU A 87 13.45 -1.33 4.08
N TYR A 88 12.55 -0.82 4.93
CA TYR A 88 12.52 -1.15 6.34
C TYR A 88 12.30 -2.65 6.59
N VAL A 89 11.38 -3.27 5.84
CA VAL A 89 11.11 -4.71 5.92
C VAL A 89 12.31 -5.52 5.46
N LYS A 90 12.99 -5.12 4.37
CA LYS A 90 14.21 -5.80 3.90
C LYS A 90 15.34 -5.76 4.92
N ARG A 91 15.55 -4.61 5.58
CA ARG A 91 16.56 -4.46 6.64
C ARG A 91 16.24 -5.27 7.90
N ASN A 92 14.97 -5.62 8.10
CA ASN A 92 14.46 -6.35 9.27
C ASN A 92 13.77 -7.66 8.87
N TYR A 93 14.29 -8.33 7.84
CA TYR A 93 13.59 -9.43 7.16
C TYR A 93 13.17 -10.56 8.12
N ASN A 94 14.05 -10.97 9.03
CA ASN A 94 13.78 -12.06 9.97
C ASN A 94 12.52 -11.82 10.82
N ASP A 95 12.21 -10.56 11.14
CA ASP A 95 11.06 -10.20 11.96
C ASP A 95 9.82 -9.83 11.14
N LEU A 96 10.00 -9.45 9.87
CA LEU A 96 8.96 -8.80 9.06
C LEU A 96 8.72 -9.48 7.70
N PHE A 97 9.31 -10.65 7.43
CA PHE A 97 9.20 -11.32 6.13
C PHE A 97 7.74 -11.55 5.70
N LEU A 98 6.82 -11.73 6.65
CA LEU A 98 5.38 -11.92 6.41
C LEU A 98 4.70 -10.73 5.69
N PHE A 99 5.28 -9.53 5.76
CA PHE A 99 4.75 -8.35 5.07
C PHE A 99 5.19 -8.27 3.60
N SER A 100 6.29 -8.93 3.23
CA SER A 100 6.94 -8.83 1.91
C SER A 100 6.01 -9.15 0.74
N PRO A 101 5.20 -10.23 0.75
CA PRO A 101 4.31 -10.54 -0.37
C PRO A 101 3.26 -9.46 -0.64
N ARG A 102 2.71 -8.85 0.43
CA ARG A 102 1.73 -7.77 0.33
C ARG A 102 2.36 -6.49 -0.22
N ILE A 103 3.56 -6.15 0.25
CA ILE A 103 4.35 -5.02 -0.25
C ILE A 103 4.65 -5.19 -1.73
N HIS A 104 5.09 -6.38 -2.15
CA HIS A 104 5.36 -6.68 -3.55
C HIS A 104 4.11 -6.50 -4.44
N THR A 105 2.96 -7.03 -4.02
CA THR A 105 1.69 -6.85 -4.73
C THR A 105 1.31 -5.38 -4.86
N LEU A 106 1.41 -4.61 -3.77
CA LEU A 106 1.11 -3.17 -3.77
C LEU A 106 2.01 -2.39 -4.71
N LYS A 107 3.31 -2.66 -4.70
CA LYS A 107 4.28 -2.03 -5.60
C LYS A 107 3.98 -2.37 -7.06
N SER A 108 3.69 -3.63 -7.36
CA SER A 108 3.29 -4.06 -8.71
C SER A 108 2.04 -3.35 -9.21
N LEU A 109 0.98 -3.30 -8.39
CA LEU A 109 -0.27 -2.60 -8.71
C LEU A 109 -0.03 -1.10 -8.93
N SER A 110 0.73 -0.45 -8.06
CA SER A 110 1.07 0.98 -8.20
C SER A 110 1.80 1.27 -9.51
N LYS A 111 2.74 0.40 -9.91
CA LYS A 111 3.48 0.54 -11.17
C LYS A 111 2.59 0.34 -12.39
N SER A 112 1.59 -0.55 -12.31
CA SER A 112 0.70 -0.89 -13.42
C SER A 112 -0.22 0.26 -13.89
N LEU A 113 -0.35 1.31 -13.08
CA LEU A 113 -1.12 2.52 -13.38
C LEU A 113 -0.36 3.53 -14.22
N TYR A 114 0.97 3.44 -14.28
CA TYR A 114 1.75 4.21 -15.23
C TYR A 114 1.71 3.47 -16.56
N LYS A 115 1.34 4.17 -17.64
CA LYS A 115 1.49 3.65 -18.99
C LYS A 115 2.95 3.21 -19.15
N LYS A 116 3.18 2.02 -19.72
CA LYS A 116 4.52 1.68 -20.22
C LYS A 116 4.90 2.82 -21.16
N GLU A 117 5.97 3.53 -20.85
CA GLU A 117 6.70 4.26 -21.87
C GLU A 117 7.04 3.22 -22.93
N SER A 118 6.45 3.39 -24.12
CA SER A 118 6.84 2.67 -25.31
C SER A 118 8.29 3.04 -25.59
N ILE A 119 9.21 2.13 -25.25
CA ILE A 119 10.56 2.12 -25.83
C ILE A 119 10.44 1.67 -27.27
#